data_AF-A0A119UU69-F1
#
_entry.id   AF-A0A119UU69-F1
#
_cell.length_a   1.000
_cell.length_b   1.000
_cell.length_c   1.000
_cell.angle_alpha   90.00
_cell.angle_beta   90.00
_cell.angle_gamma   90.00
#
_symmetry.space_group_name_H-M   'P 1'
#
loop_
_entity.id
_entity.type
_entity.pdbx_description
1 polymer ?
#
loop_
_entity_poly.entity_id
_entity_poly.type
_entity_poly.pdbx_seq_one_letter_code
_entity_poly.pdbx_strand_id
1 'polypeptide(L)'
;MGSLLSAEASFMTMNMLREHLRPDETSGAQPGRLPVYWKTGTSWSFRDAWTAGVFGPYVLVVWVGNFDNSSNTAFVGVDAAAPLFFQIVDALNAERALAEPARPAPPRVKRVRICLASGDLPNERCPQQGWTWFIPGTSPIRVSTVHRPVVIDDATGRPACPPYDGKRTHTEVFEFWPSDLQQVFAQAGIPRRRPPQNPDCGNAGQLYGAGGRRPRPQRPAAAGGRARAVAGAARGARAPPALISTPAAARALPCAKPLVLAVAPRRSSMSCSSSPVSVLSSVVIGMANQFR
;
A
#
# COMPACT_ATOMS: atom_id res chain seq x y z
N MET A 1 -15.44 25.94 -10.03
CA MET A 1 -14.77 25.35 -8.87
C MET A 1 -14.18 24.02 -9.33
N GLY A 2 -12.84 23.94 -9.48
CA GLY A 2 -12.19 22.75 -10.02
C GLY A 2 -12.22 21.59 -9.01
N SER A 3 -12.50 20.38 -9.48
CA SER A 3 -12.38 19.17 -8.65
C SER A 3 -10.91 18.80 -8.47
N LEU A 4 -10.48 18.47 -7.24
CA LEU A 4 -9.10 18.04 -6.96
C LEU A 4 -8.78 16.69 -7.61
N LEU A 5 -9.76 15.78 -7.66
CA LEU A 5 -9.66 14.46 -8.29
C LEU A 5 -10.75 14.30 -9.34
N SER A 6 -10.50 13.52 -10.39
CA SER A 6 -11.56 13.14 -11.32
C SER A 6 -12.57 12.20 -10.65
N ALA A 7 -13.78 12.12 -11.20
CA ALA A 7 -14.80 11.20 -10.71
C ALA A 7 -14.31 9.74 -10.82
N GLU A 8 -13.58 9.40 -11.89
CA GLU A 8 -13.02 8.07 -12.10
C GLU A 8 -11.97 7.70 -11.06
N ALA A 9 -11.03 8.61 -10.78
CA ALA A 9 -10.00 8.38 -9.77
C ALA A 9 -10.62 8.22 -8.37
N SER A 10 -11.56 9.11 -8.02
CA SER A 10 -12.30 9.02 -6.75
C SER A 10 -13.03 7.68 -6.61
N PHE A 11 -13.72 7.24 -7.67
CA PHE A 11 -14.42 5.95 -7.66
C PHE A 11 -13.45 4.78 -7.44
N MET A 12 -12.33 4.74 -8.16
CA MET A 12 -11.34 3.68 -8.00
C MET A 12 -10.72 3.67 -6.60
N THR A 13 -10.31 4.82 -6.08
CA THR A 13 -9.75 4.93 -4.72
C THR A 13 -10.75 4.45 -3.67
N MET A 14 -12.03 4.82 -3.78
CA MET A 14 -13.05 4.34 -2.87
C MET A 14 -13.20 2.82 -2.96
N ASN A 15 -13.24 2.23 -4.15
CA ASN A 15 -13.30 0.76 -4.26
C ASN A 15 -12.09 0.07 -3.59
N MET A 16 -10.87 0.59 -3.75
CA MET A 16 -9.69 0.05 -3.09
C MET A 16 -9.79 0.14 -1.55
N LEU A 17 -10.30 1.26 -1.03
CA LEU A 17 -10.49 1.47 0.41
C LEU A 17 -11.60 0.60 1.01
N ARG A 18 -12.49 0.04 0.19
CA ARG A 18 -13.58 -0.86 0.61
C ARG A 18 -13.09 -2.27 0.92
N GLU A 19 -12.01 -2.71 0.29
CA GLU A 19 -11.57 -4.11 0.29
C GLU A 19 -10.79 -4.52 1.56
N HIS A 20 -10.62 -3.60 2.52
CA HIS A 20 -9.91 -3.87 3.77
C HIS A 20 -10.82 -4.46 4.86
N LEU A 21 -10.45 -5.65 5.36
CA LEU A 21 -11.06 -6.29 6.53
C LEU A 21 -10.89 -5.42 7.77
N ARG A 22 -11.97 -5.25 8.54
CA ARG A 22 -11.90 -4.54 9.83
C ARG A 22 -11.03 -5.32 10.84
N PRO A 23 -10.43 -4.67 11.84
CA PRO A 23 -9.62 -5.36 12.86
C PRO A 23 -10.42 -6.40 13.67
N ASP A 24 -11.73 -6.19 13.83
CA ASP A 24 -12.67 -7.10 14.50
C ASP A 24 -13.15 -8.27 13.61
N GLU A 25 -12.80 -8.27 12.32
CA GLU A 25 -13.26 -9.27 11.36
C GLU A 25 -12.18 -10.31 11.06
N THR A 26 -12.51 -11.58 11.30
CA THR A 26 -11.66 -12.73 10.96
C THR A 26 -11.96 -13.33 9.58
N SER A 27 -13.09 -12.94 8.96
CA SER A 27 -13.49 -13.33 7.61
C SER A 27 -14.28 -12.20 6.95
N GLY A 28 -14.41 -12.26 5.62
CA GLY A 28 -14.89 -11.18 4.74
C GLY A 28 -16.19 -10.46 5.13
N ALA A 29 -16.49 -9.40 4.38
CA ALA A 29 -17.65 -8.53 4.61
C ALA A 29 -18.95 -9.31 4.84
N GLN A 30 -19.57 -9.11 6.00
CA GLN A 30 -20.84 -9.75 6.34
C GLN A 30 -22.01 -9.13 5.55
N PRO A 31 -22.92 -9.93 4.96
CA PRO A 31 -24.11 -9.43 4.28
C PRO A 31 -24.94 -8.54 5.22
N GLY A 32 -25.30 -7.34 4.75
CA GLY A 32 -26.13 -6.39 5.50
C GLY A 32 -25.38 -5.42 6.41
N ARG A 33 -24.05 -5.53 6.56
CA ARG A 33 -23.25 -4.57 7.34
C ARG A 33 -23.00 -3.30 6.49
N LEU A 34 -23.03 -2.13 7.15
CA LEU A 34 -22.73 -0.84 6.52
C LEU A 34 -21.32 -0.86 5.88
N PRO A 35 -21.18 -0.56 4.58
CA PRO A 35 -19.88 -0.41 3.95
C PRO A 35 -19.06 0.71 4.57
N VAL A 36 -17.77 0.45 4.80
CA VAL A 36 -16.82 1.43 5.33
C VAL A 36 -15.59 1.44 4.45
N TYR A 37 -15.17 2.63 4.02
CA TYR A 37 -14.02 2.86 3.15
C TYR A 37 -12.94 3.53 3.97
N TRP A 38 -11.88 2.85 4.34
CA TRP A 38 -11.03 3.33 5.42
C TRP A 38 -9.57 2.94 5.25
N LYS A 39 -8.70 3.68 5.95
CA LYS A 39 -7.27 3.42 5.99
C LYS A 39 -6.68 3.84 7.34
N THR A 40 -5.68 3.09 7.76
CA THR A 40 -4.83 3.38 8.92
C THR A 40 -3.54 4.10 8.53
N GLY A 41 -3.01 4.89 9.45
CA GLY A 41 -1.67 5.47 9.42
C GLY A 41 -0.99 5.40 10.78
N THR A 42 0.33 5.23 10.76
CA THR A 42 1.20 5.27 11.94
C THR A 42 2.36 6.19 11.61
N SER A 43 2.64 7.19 12.45
CA SER A 43 3.77 8.08 12.23
C SER A 43 5.10 7.42 12.58
N TRP A 44 6.19 8.01 12.11
CA TRP A 44 7.53 7.56 12.45
C TRP A 44 7.80 7.68 13.96
N SER A 45 8.52 6.71 14.52
CA SER A 45 8.76 6.58 15.96
C SER A 45 7.49 6.46 16.81
N PHE A 46 6.36 6.03 16.24
CA PHE A 46 5.12 5.75 16.98
C PHE A 46 4.63 6.94 17.80
N ARG A 47 4.58 8.14 17.21
CA ARG A 47 4.06 9.35 17.89
C ARG A 47 2.56 9.52 17.71
N ASP A 48 2.04 9.01 16.60
CA ASP A 48 0.65 9.15 16.19
C ASP A 48 0.13 7.85 15.59
N ALA A 49 -1.11 7.53 15.94
CA ALA A 49 -1.95 6.55 15.27
C ALA A 49 -3.18 7.27 14.71
N TRP A 50 -3.47 7.06 13.43
CA TRP A 50 -4.64 7.64 12.77
C TRP A 50 -5.44 6.55 12.06
N THR A 51 -6.76 6.71 12.07
CA THR A 51 -7.67 5.98 11.17
C THR A 51 -8.65 6.97 10.55
N ALA A 52 -8.74 6.97 9.23
CA ALA A 52 -9.65 7.82 8.48
C ALA A 52 -10.54 6.97 7.58
N GLY A 53 -11.79 7.35 7.42
CA GLY A 53 -12.68 6.67 6.51
C GLY A 53 -14.01 7.35 6.26
N VAL A 54 -14.74 6.79 5.31
CA VAL A 54 -16.08 7.21 4.87
C VAL A 54 -17.04 6.06 5.12
N PHE A 55 -18.23 6.36 5.64
CA PHE A 55 -19.31 5.37 5.82
C PHE A 55 -20.65 6.10 5.75
N GLY A 56 -21.60 5.55 4.99
CA GLY A 56 -22.86 6.25 4.76
C GLY A 56 -22.62 7.68 4.25
N PRO A 57 -23.25 8.71 4.85
CA PRO A 57 -23.03 10.11 4.51
C PRO A 57 -21.87 10.79 5.27
N TYR A 58 -21.08 10.06 6.07
CA TYR A 58 -20.09 10.63 6.98
C TYR A 58 -18.64 10.40 6.52
N VAL A 59 -17.78 11.33 6.94
CA VAL A 59 -16.33 11.16 6.99
C VAL A 59 -15.90 11.27 8.45
N LEU A 60 -15.14 10.28 8.91
CA LEU A 60 -14.61 10.24 10.28
C LEU A 60 -13.10 10.09 10.23
N VAL A 61 -12.44 10.82 11.13
CA VAL A 61 -11.01 10.69 11.37
C VAL A 61 -10.79 10.59 12.88
N VAL A 62 -10.09 9.55 13.30
CA VAL A 62 -9.68 9.31 14.68
C VAL A 62 -8.18 9.44 14.77
N TRP A 63 -7.72 10.22 15.74
CA TRP A 63 -6.31 10.32 16.12
C TRP A 63 -6.09 9.90 17.55
N VAL A 64 -4.97 9.21 17.76
CA VAL A 64 -4.43 8.89 19.07
C VAL A 64 -2.95 9.26 19.07
N GLY A 65 -2.57 10.10 20.04
CA GLY A 65 -1.19 10.53 20.22
C GLY A 65 -1.04 11.33 21.51
N ASN A 66 0.20 11.67 21.84
CA ASN A 66 0.49 12.54 22.97
C ASN A 66 0.61 13.99 22.48
N PHE A 67 -0.01 14.94 23.18
CA PHE A 67 0.04 16.37 22.82
C PHE A 67 1.45 16.97 22.91
N ASP A 68 2.33 16.37 23.73
CA ASP A 68 3.75 16.73 23.82
C ASP A 68 4.61 16.07 22.75
N ASN A 69 3.98 15.37 21.79
CA ASN A 69 4.61 14.63 20.70
C ASN A 69 5.54 13.50 21.18
N SER A 70 5.44 13.02 22.42
CA SER A 70 6.23 11.89 22.90
C SER A 70 5.83 10.57 22.21
N SER A 71 6.83 9.73 21.95
CA SER A 71 6.65 8.42 21.33
C SER A 71 6.01 7.41 22.28
N ASN A 72 5.13 6.55 21.76
CA ASN A 72 4.59 5.41 22.47
C ASN A 72 4.39 4.24 21.49
N THR A 73 5.04 3.10 21.75
CA THR A 73 4.96 1.92 20.87
C THR A 73 3.55 1.34 20.74
N ALA A 74 2.62 1.69 21.63
CA ALA A 74 1.21 1.35 21.50
C ALA A 74 0.48 2.16 20.39
N PHE A 75 1.07 3.25 19.88
CA PHE A 75 0.47 4.07 18.82
C PHE A 75 0.70 3.45 17.45
N VAL A 76 0.06 2.31 17.23
CA VAL A 76 -0.07 1.68 15.91
C VAL A 76 -1.49 1.90 15.42
N GLY A 77 -1.65 2.42 14.19
CA GLY A 77 -2.97 2.81 13.63
C GLY A 77 -4.04 1.71 13.72
N VAL A 78 -3.66 0.45 13.41
CA VAL A 78 -4.58 -0.69 13.44
C VAL A 78 -4.95 -1.14 14.85
N ASP A 79 -4.06 -0.97 15.83
CA ASP A 79 -4.27 -1.46 17.21
C ASP A 79 -4.86 -0.37 18.13
N ALA A 80 -4.60 0.91 17.87
CA ALA A 80 -5.03 2.03 18.71
C ALA A 80 -6.20 2.82 18.11
N ALA A 81 -6.03 3.36 16.89
CA ALA A 81 -7.01 4.28 16.31
C ALA A 81 -8.18 3.56 15.62
N ALA A 82 -7.93 2.43 14.95
CA ALA A 82 -8.96 1.70 14.21
C ALA A 82 -10.07 1.11 15.09
N PRO A 83 -9.80 0.50 16.27
CA PRO A 83 -10.86 -0.01 17.13
C PRO A 83 -11.80 1.11 17.61
N LEU A 84 -11.26 2.26 18.01
CA LEU A 84 -12.07 3.41 18.40
C LEU A 84 -12.88 3.97 17.22
N PHE A 85 -12.29 4.04 16.04
CA PHE A 85 -12.98 4.43 14.81
C PHE A 85 -14.20 3.53 14.55
N PHE A 86 -14.05 2.20 14.62
CA PHE A 86 -15.15 1.29 14.35
C PHE A 86 -16.22 1.27 15.45
N GLN A 87 -15.85 1.45 16.72
CA GLN A 87 -16.82 1.65 17.80
C GLN A 87 -17.73 2.85 17.53
N ILE A 88 -17.17 3.97 17.05
CA ILE A 88 -17.95 5.17 16.69
C ILE A 88 -18.84 4.90 15.47
N VAL A 89 -18.32 4.23 14.43
CA VAL A 89 -19.11 3.86 13.25
C VAL A 89 -20.30 2.99 13.64
N ASP A 90 -20.08 1.95 14.45
CA ASP A 90 -21.10 1.00 14.82
C ASP A 90 -22.15 1.65 15.76
N ALA A 91 -21.73 2.53 16.67
CA ALA A 91 -22.65 3.33 17.50
C ALA A 91 -23.54 4.26 16.64
N LEU A 92 -22.95 5.00 15.70
CA LEU A 92 -23.72 5.88 14.79
C LEU A 92 -24.67 5.09 13.89
N ASN A 93 -24.25 3.91 13.44
CA ASN A 93 -25.08 3.05 12.62
C ASN A 93 -26.26 2.46 13.42
N ALA A 94 -26.04 2.07 14.68
CA ALA A 94 -27.09 1.57 15.56
C ALA A 94 -28.15 2.64 15.88
N GLU A 95 -27.74 3.89 16.07
CA GLU A 95 -28.66 5.00 16.35
C GLU A 95 -29.49 5.44 15.14
N ARG A 96 -28.91 5.39 13.93
CA ARG A 96 -29.47 6.08 12.75
C ARG A 96 -29.82 5.17 11.58
N ALA A 97 -29.51 3.88 11.66
CA ALA A 97 -29.66 2.92 10.56
C ALA A 97 -29.12 3.49 9.24
N LEU A 98 -27.80 3.73 9.19
CA LEU A 98 -27.19 4.42 8.07
C LEU A 98 -27.27 3.59 6.79
N ALA A 99 -27.45 4.28 5.66
CA ALA A 99 -27.40 3.69 4.33
C ALA A 99 -26.23 4.26 3.53
N GLU A 100 -25.63 3.42 2.70
CA GLU A 100 -24.61 3.85 1.74
C GLU A 100 -25.27 4.67 0.62
N PRO A 101 -24.80 5.91 0.36
CA PRO A 101 -25.29 6.70 -0.75
C PRO A 101 -25.03 5.99 -2.09
N ALA A 102 -25.97 6.10 -3.04
CA ALA A 102 -25.77 5.58 -4.38
C ALA A 102 -24.57 6.28 -5.06
N ARG A 103 -23.53 5.50 -5.37
CA ARG A 103 -22.30 5.96 -6.06
C ARG A 103 -22.13 5.16 -7.35
N PRO A 104 -22.85 5.51 -8.43
CA PRO A 104 -22.72 4.79 -9.69
C PRO A 104 -21.30 4.92 -10.24
N ALA A 105 -20.84 3.87 -10.93
CA ALA A 105 -19.55 3.90 -11.61
C ALA A 105 -19.55 5.03 -12.67
N PRO A 106 -18.54 5.91 -12.69
CA PRO A 106 -18.43 6.93 -13.73
C PRO A 106 -18.31 6.31 -15.13
N PRO A 107 -18.84 6.94 -16.18
CA PRO A 107 -19.02 6.30 -17.50
C PRO A 107 -17.71 5.86 -18.17
N ARG A 108 -16.61 6.55 -17.87
CA ARG A 108 -15.27 6.24 -18.40
C ARG A 108 -14.54 5.15 -17.60
N VAL A 109 -15.01 4.75 -16.43
CA VAL A 109 -14.42 3.61 -15.71
C VAL A 109 -14.89 2.32 -16.38
N LYS A 110 -13.95 1.47 -16.80
CA LYS A 110 -14.21 0.16 -17.40
C LYS A 110 -13.58 -0.94 -16.57
N ARG A 111 -14.08 -2.17 -16.71
CA ARG A 111 -13.39 -3.37 -16.20
C ARG A 111 -12.62 -4.02 -17.33
N VAL A 112 -11.38 -4.40 -17.06
CA VAL A 112 -10.50 -5.10 -18.00
C VAL A 112 -9.85 -6.29 -17.31
N ARG A 113 -9.51 -7.32 -18.10
CA ARG A 113 -8.67 -8.43 -17.63
C ARG A 113 -7.22 -7.99 -17.62
N ILE A 114 -6.51 -8.34 -16.56
CA ILE A 114 -5.07 -8.12 -16.38
C ILE A 114 -4.37 -9.42 -16.00
N CYS A 115 -3.07 -9.49 -16.26
CA CYS A 115 -2.21 -10.51 -15.68
C CYS A 115 -1.93 -10.17 -14.22
N LEU A 116 -2.29 -11.05 -13.29
CA LEU A 116 -2.18 -10.76 -11.84
C LEU A 116 -0.75 -10.51 -11.38
N ALA A 117 0.24 -11.10 -12.05
CA ALA A 117 1.63 -10.87 -11.71
C ALA A 117 2.07 -9.43 -12.03
N SER A 118 1.76 -8.91 -13.22
CA SER A 118 2.31 -7.61 -13.66
C SER A 118 1.35 -6.43 -13.55
N GLY A 119 0.04 -6.69 -13.44
CA GLY A 119 -0.99 -5.65 -13.50
C GLY A 119 -1.26 -5.10 -14.91
N ASP A 120 -0.51 -5.56 -15.93
CA ASP A 120 -0.71 -5.18 -17.32
C ASP A 120 -1.72 -6.12 -18.02
N LEU A 121 -2.10 -5.82 -19.26
CA LEU A 121 -2.97 -6.69 -20.05
C LEU A 121 -2.33 -8.08 -20.23
N PRO A 122 -3.11 -9.17 -20.14
CA PRO A 122 -2.56 -10.51 -20.20
C PRO A 122 -2.04 -10.84 -21.60
N ASN A 123 -0.88 -11.50 -21.65
CA ASN A 123 -0.46 -12.24 -22.83
C ASN A 123 -0.99 -13.68 -22.78
N GLU A 124 -0.78 -14.44 -23.85
CA GLU A 124 -1.15 -15.86 -23.95
C GLU A 124 -0.48 -16.77 -22.91
N ARG A 125 0.60 -16.30 -22.27
CA ARG A 125 1.40 -17.07 -21.29
C ARG A 125 1.09 -16.73 -19.83
N CYS A 126 0.19 -15.79 -19.58
CA CYS A 126 -0.15 -15.39 -18.23
C CYS A 126 -0.99 -16.48 -17.55
N PRO A 127 -0.48 -17.13 -16.48
CA PRO A 127 -1.14 -18.28 -15.86
C PRO A 127 -2.36 -17.87 -15.01
N GLN A 128 -2.35 -16.65 -14.47
CA GLN A 128 -3.36 -16.15 -13.54
C GLN A 128 -3.81 -14.77 -13.96
N GLN A 129 -5.10 -14.64 -14.28
CA GLN A 129 -5.69 -13.39 -14.74
C GLN A 129 -6.76 -12.92 -13.76
N GLY A 130 -6.88 -11.61 -13.61
CA GLY A 130 -7.86 -10.98 -12.74
C GLY A 130 -8.55 -9.82 -13.44
N TRP A 131 -9.63 -9.35 -12.84
CA TRP A 131 -10.35 -8.18 -13.30
C TRP A 131 -9.94 -6.96 -12.48
N THR A 132 -9.67 -5.84 -13.13
CA THR A 132 -9.41 -4.57 -12.46
C THR A 132 -10.23 -3.44 -13.08
N TRP A 133 -10.34 -2.33 -12.35
CA TRP A 133 -10.86 -1.07 -12.86
C TRP A 133 -9.80 -0.36 -13.71
N PHE A 134 -10.23 0.27 -14.78
CA PHE A 134 -9.37 0.89 -15.78
C PHE A 134 -10.00 2.17 -16.31
N ILE A 135 -9.17 3.21 -16.48
CA ILE A 135 -9.58 4.51 -17.02
C ILE A 135 -8.91 4.70 -18.40
N PRO A 136 -9.67 4.65 -19.51
CA PRO A 136 -9.14 4.89 -20.85
C PRO A 136 -8.42 6.23 -20.97
N GLY A 137 -7.20 6.20 -21.52
CA GLY A 137 -6.35 7.38 -21.68
C GLY A 137 -5.59 7.81 -20.43
N THR A 138 -5.78 7.16 -19.27
CA THR A 138 -5.05 7.46 -18.03
C THR A 138 -4.31 6.23 -17.50
N SER A 139 -4.99 5.09 -17.41
CA SER A 139 -4.38 3.83 -16.99
C SER A 139 -3.43 3.30 -18.06
N PRO A 140 -2.24 2.76 -17.69
CA PRO A 140 -1.29 2.23 -18.67
C PRO A 140 -1.88 1.10 -19.52
N ILE A 141 -1.65 1.15 -20.83
CA ILE A 141 -2.03 0.09 -21.77
C ILE A 141 -0.74 -0.59 -22.23
N ARG A 142 -0.33 -1.62 -21.51
CA ARG A 142 0.80 -2.47 -21.87
C ARG A 142 0.35 -3.93 -21.84
N VAL A 143 1.01 -4.76 -22.63
CA VAL A 143 0.87 -6.21 -22.54
C VAL A 143 1.95 -6.74 -21.62
N SER A 144 1.60 -7.68 -20.74
CA SER A 144 2.51 -8.26 -19.76
C SER A 144 3.71 -8.91 -20.45
N THR A 145 4.90 -8.55 -19.97
CA THR A 145 6.18 -9.11 -20.43
C THR A 145 6.84 -10.03 -19.41
N VAL A 146 6.14 -10.37 -18.31
CA VAL A 146 6.71 -11.15 -17.20
C VAL A 146 6.83 -12.62 -17.59
N HIS A 147 5.75 -13.22 -18.11
CA HIS A 147 5.72 -14.64 -18.46
C HIS A 147 6.21 -14.86 -19.88
N ARG A 148 7.30 -15.61 -20.05
CA ARG A 148 7.90 -15.87 -21.36
C ARG A 148 8.24 -17.35 -21.52
N PRO A 149 8.02 -17.92 -22.71
CA PRO A 149 8.42 -19.28 -23.00
C PRO A 149 9.93 -19.37 -23.16
N VAL A 150 10.52 -20.45 -22.67
CA VAL A 150 11.90 -20.83 -22.86
C VAL A 150 11.91 -22.28 -23.35
N VAL A 151 12.57 -22.53 -24.47
CA VAL A 151 12.78 -23.90 -24.97
C VAL A 151 13.95 -24.49 -24.20
N ILE A 152 13.73 -25.62 -23.53
CA ILE A 152 14.71 -26.33 -22.70
C ILE A 152 15.11 -27.62 -23.41
N ASP A 153 16.41 -27.92 -23.40
CA ASP A 153 16.95 -29.20 -23.84
C ASP A 153 16.85 -30.22 -22.70
N ASP A 154 16.17 -31.35 -22.96
CA ASP A 154 15.91 -32.39 -21.97
C ASP A 154 17.19 -33.08 -21.48
N ALA A 155 18.25 -33.11 -22.30
CA ALA A 155 19.51 -33.75 -21.93
C ALA A 155 20.32 -32.88 -20.96
N THR A 156 20.22 -31.55 -21.05
CA THR A 156 21.05 -30.62 -20.26
C THR A 156 20.27 -29.86 -19.19
N GLY A 157 18.95 -29.79 -19.29
CA GLY A 157 18.09 -28.95 -18.45
C GLY A 157 18.32 -27.45 -18.65
N ARG A 158 19.02 -27.04 -19.72
CA ARG A 158 19.36 -25.64 -20.03
C ARG A 158 18.58 -25.15 -21.25
N PRO A 159 18.47 -23.83 -21.45
CA PRO A 159 17.87 -23.30 -22.66
C PRO A 159 18.53 -23.83 -23.94
N ALA A 160 17.73 -24.37 -24.85
CA ALA A 160 18.18 -24.85 -26.15
C ALA A 160 18.34 -23.66 -27.13
N CYS A 161 19.34 -23.74 -28.01
CA CYS A 161 19.48 -22.79 -29.12
C CYS A 161 18.90 -23.34 -30.41
N PRO A 162 18.24 -22.49 -31.22
CA PRO A 162 17.94 -22.81 -32.61
C PRO A 162 19.24 -23.08 -33.40
N PRO A 163 19.21 -23.99 -34.40
CA PRO A 163 18.11 -24.91 -34.70
C PRO A 163 17.96 -25.99 -33.62
N TYR A 164 16.71 -26.43 -33.39
CA TYR A 164 16.35 -27.42 -32.37
C TYR A 164 16.36 -28.87 -32.89
N ASP A 165 16.80 -29.07 -34.13
CA ASP A 165 16.81 -30.36 -34.80
C ASP A 165 17.69 -31.38 -34.08
N GLY A 166 17.22 -32.62 -34.01
CA GLY A 166 17.92 -33.72 -33.33
C GLY A 166 17.96 -33.64 -31.80
N LYS A 167 17.46 -32.56 -31.18
CA LYS A 167 17.39 -32.41 -29.71
C LYS A 167 15.99 -32.73 -29.20
N ARG A 168 15.90 -33.49 -28.11
CA ARG A 168 14.65 -33.59 -27.35
C ARG A 168 14.49 -32.31 -26.54
N THR A 169 13.48 -31.53 -26.88
CA THR A 169 13.24 -30.22 -26.27
C THR A 169 11.78 -30.09 -25.85
N HIS A 170 11.54 -29.35 -24.77
CA HIS A 170 10.21 -28.93 -24.36
C HIS A 170 10.18 -27.43 -24.09
N THR A 171 8.98 -26.83 -24.14
CA THR A 171 8.80 -25.41 -23.82
C THR A 171 8.26 -25.27 -22.40
N GLU A 172 8.90 -24.42 -21.62
CA GLU A 172 8.48 -24.09 -20.27
C GLU A 172 8.35 -22.57 -20.09
N VAL A 173 7.38 -22.12 -19.30
CA VAL A 173 7.15 -20.69 -19.05
C VAL A 173 7.86 -20.27 -17.77
N PHE A 174 8.68 -19.22 -17.88
CA PHE A 174 9.37 -18.62 -16.74
C PHE A 174 8.96 -17.16 -16.53
N GLU A 175 9.11 -16.69 -15.29
CA GLU A 175 8.92 -15.29 -14.92
C GLU A 175 10.24 -14.51 -15.09
N PHE A 176 10.18 -13.44 -15.88
CA PHE A 176 11.32 -12.54 -16.15
C PHE A 176 11.10 -11.20 -15.44
N TRP A 177 11.55 -11.14 -14.18
CA TRP A 177 11.47 -9.93 -13.36
C TRP A 177 12.72 -9.04 -13.50
N PRO A 178 12.55 -7.70 -13.47
CA PRO A 178 13.64 -6.76 -13.24
C PRO A 178 14.48 -7.11 -12.00
N SER A 179 15.79 -6.79 -12.02
CA SER A 179 16.73 -7.22 -10.98
C SER A 179 16.45 -6.62 -9.60
N ASP A 180 15.95 -5.39 -9.57
CA ASP A 180 15.44 -4.70 -8.39
C ASP A 180 14.26 -5.46 -7.76
N LEU A 181 13.26 -5.86 -8.56
CA LEU A 181 12.14 -6.65 -8.05
C LEU A 181 12.58 -8.04 -7.57
N GLN A 182 13.52 -8.68 -8.26
CA GLN A 182 14.08 -9.95 -7.79
C GLN A 182 14.77 -9.83 -6.42
N GLN A 183 15.44 -8.71 -6.15
CA GLN A 183 16.05 -8.45 -4.84
C GLN A 183 14.98 -8.25 -3.76
N VAL A 184 13.93 -7.49 -4.06
CA VAL A 184 12.80 -7.29 -3.14
C VAL A 184 12.13 -8.63 -2.81
N PHE A 185 11.88 -9.48 -3.81
CA PHE A 185 11.31 -10.80 -3.58
C PHE A 185 12.20 -11.68 -2.71
N ALA A 186 13.52 -11.67 -2.94
CA ALA A 186 14.46 -12.41 -2.11
C ALA A 186 14.49 -11.90 -0.66
N GLN A 187 14.46 -10.58 -0.44
CA GLN A 187 14.40 -9.96 0.88
C GLN A 187 13.10 -10.26 1.62
N ALA A 188 11.98 -10.34 0.88
CA ALA A 188 10.67 -10.70 1.43
C ALA A 188 10.51 -12.21 1.68
N GLY A 189 11.53 -13.04 1.39
CA GLY A 189 11.42 -14.49 1.55
C GLY A 189 10.44 -15.14 0.55
N ILE A 190 10.18 -14.50 -0.59
CA ILE A 190 9.31 -14.99 -1.66
C ILE A 190 10.19 -15.49 -2.81
N PRO A 191 10.69 -16.74 -2.77
CA PRO A 191 11.57 -17.25 -3.81
C PRO A 191 10.83 -17.33 -5.15
N ARG A 192 11.36 -16.66 -6.18
CA ARG A 192 10.89 -16.78 -7.56
C ARG A 192 11.79 -17.75 -8.32
N ARG A 193 11.19 -18.64 -9.10
CA ARG A 193 11.93 -19.55 -9.98
C ARG A 193 12.67 -18.74 -11.04
N ARG A 194 14.00 -18.82 -11.03
CA ARG A 194 14.82 -18.11 -12.02
C ARG A 194 14.86 -18.90 -13.33
N PRO A 195 14.75 -18.22 -14.48
CA PRO A 195 14.96 -18.89 -15.76
C PRO A 195 16.40 -19.44 -15.81
N PRO A 196 16.59 -20.70 -16.24
CA PRO A 196 17.92 -21.27 -16.39
C PRO A 196 18.71 -20.49 -17.44
N GLN A 197 20.02 -20.40 -17.25
CA GLN A 197 20.89 -19.65 -18.16
C GLN A 197 21.70 -20.62 -19.03
N ASN A 198 21.82 -20.29 -20.31
CA ASN A 198 22.78 -20.92 -21.20
C ASN A 198 23.65 -19.81 -21.82
N PRO A 199 24.95 -19.72 -21.49
CA PRO A 199 25.86 -18.73 -22.08
C PRO A 199 25.94 -18.81 -23.60
N ASP A 200 25.82 -20.01 -24.16
CA ASP A 200 25.81 -20.24 -25.61
C ASP A 200 24.49 -19.77 -26.24
N CYS A 201 23.47 -19.53 -25.41
CA CYS A 201 22.12 -19.11 -25.77
C CYS A 201 21.68 -17.84 -25.06
N GLY A 202 22.38 -16.74 -25.30
CA GLY A 202 22.11 -15.45 -24.64
C GLY A 202 20.71 -14.84 -24.91
N ASN A 203 19.96 -15.37 -25.89
CA ASN A 203 18.65 -14.84 -26.29
C ASN A 203 17.46 -15.69 -25.81
N ALA A 204 17.71 -16.73 -25.01
CA ALA A 204 16.64 -17.58 -24.48
C ALA A 204 15.63 -16.77 -23.64
N GLY A 205 14.35 -16.81 -24.04
CA GLY A 205 13.29 -16.05 -23.37
C GLY A 205 13.34 -14.54 -23.61
N GLN A 206 14.10 -14.05 -24.58
CA GLN A 206 13.94 -12.67 -25.07
C GLN A 206 12.62 -12.53 -25.82
N LEU A 207 11.94 -11.40 -25.62
CA LEU A 207 10.83 -11.00 -26.47
C LEU A 207 11.39 -10.70 -27.86
N TYR A 208 10.78 -11.25 -28.91
CA TYR A 208 11.10 -10.88 -30.29
C TYR A 208 11.04 -9.34 -30.42
N GLY A 209 12.17 -8.71 -30.76
CA GLY A 209 12.30 -7.24 -30.86
C GLY A 209 12.98 -6.54 -29.67
N ALA A 210 13.35 -7.22 -28.58
CA ALA A 210 14.02 -6.62 -27.42
C ALA A 210 15.56 -6.56 -27.54
N GLY A 211 16.07 -6.22 -28.73
CA GLY A 211 17.50 -6.08 -29.03
C GLY A 211 18.12 -4.80 -28.45
N GLY A 212 17.96 -4.54 -27.15
CA GLY A 212 18.63 -3.45 -26.45
C GLY A 212 19.80 -3.99 -25.63
N ARG A 213 21.03 -3.93 -26.14
CA ARG A 213 22.23 -4.19 -25.33
C ARG A 213 22.19 -3.29 -24.08
N ARG A 214 22.42 -3.88 -22.90
CA ARG A 214 22.72 -3.11 -21.67
C ARG A 214 23.74 -2.01 -22.01
N PRO A 215 23.48 -0.73 -21.71
CA PRO A 215 24.54 0.26 -21.68
C PRO A 215 25.57 -0.22 -20.67
N ARG A 216 26.77 -0.58 -21.14
CA ARG A 216 27.90 -0.81 -20.24
C ARG A 216 28.21 0.56 -19.61
N PRO A 217 28.27 0.68 -18.27
CA PRO A 217 28.83 1.87 -17.65
C PRO A 217 30.28 1.99 -18.13
N GLN A 218 30.55 2.91 -19.03
CA GLN A 218 31.91 3.31 -19.34
C GLN A 218 32.40 4.05 -18.10
N ARG A 219 33.33 3.43 -17.36
CA ARG A 219 34.10 4.16 -16.34
C ARG A 219 34.76 5.35 -17.05
N PRO A 220 34.64 6.58 -16.52
CA PRO A 220 35.46 7.68 -17.00
C PRO A 220 36.92 7.25 -16.90
N ALA A 221 37.67 7.40 -18.00
CA ALA A 221 39.11 7.26 -17.98
C ALA A 221 39.68 8.16 -16.88
N ALA A 222 40.52 7.60 -16.02
CA ALA A 222 41.14 8.32 -14.91
C ALA A 222 41.99 9.48 -15.47
N ALA A 223 41.43 10.69 -15.44
CA ALA A 223 42.22 11.90 -15.52
C ALA A 223 42.91 12.07 -14.16
N GLY A 224 44.24 11.90 -14.14
CA GLY A 224 45.06 12.04 -12.95
C GLY A 224 44.99 13.46 -12.39
N GLY A 225 44.15 13.66 -11.38
CA GLY A 225 44.14 14.84 -10.52
C GLY A 225 44.55 14.43 -9.11
N ARG A 226 45.75 14.85 -8.66
CA ARG A 226 46.26 14.60 -7.31
C ARG A 226 45.36 15.29 -6.27
N ALA A 227 44.61 14.51 -5.48
CA ALA A 227 43.98 14.99 -4.26
C ALA A 227 45.00 14.95 -3.11
N ARG A 228 45.32 16.12 -2.55
CA ARG A 228 46.12 16.26 -1.32
C ARG A 228 45.33 15.71 -0.14
N ALA A 229 45.87 14.70 0.54
CA ALA A 229 45.36 14.23 1.81
C ALA A 229 45.67 15.25 2.91
N VAL A 230 44.65 15.72 3.62
CA VAL A 230 44.80 16.45 4.89
C VAL A 230 44.61 15.41 6.00
N ALA A 231 45.68 15.12 6.73
CA ALA A 231 45.66 14.21 7.87
C ALA A 231 45.00 14.89 9.08
N GLY A 232 43.82 14.42 9.46
CA GLY A 232 43.17 14.73 10.74
C GLY A 232 43.40 13.58 11.72
N ALA A 233 44.15 13.83 12.79
CA ALA A 233 44.46 12.86 13.84
C ALA A 233 43.20 12.55 14.69
N ALA A 234 42.79 11.28 14.73
CA ALA A 234 41.80 10.79 15.70
C ALA A 234 42.51 9.94 16.77
N ARG A 235 42.57 10.47 17.99
CA ARG A 235 43.00 9.74 19.20
C ARG A 235 41.89 8.78 19.63
N GLY A 236 42.29 7.57 20.01
CA GLY A 236 41.38 6.52 20.46
C GLY A 236 40.69 6.84 21.79
N ALA A 237 39.46 6.32 21.93
CA ALA A 237 38.76 6.23 23.20
C ALA A 237 38.10 4.84 23.31
N ARG A 238 38.42 4.17 24.42
CA ARG A 238 37.94 2.85 24.87
C ARG A 238 36.42 2.82 25.05
N ALA A 239 35.84 1.63 24.84
CA ALA A 239 34.48 1.28 25.24
C ALA A 239 34.34 1.18 26.78
N PRO A 240 33.20 1.61 27.37
CA PRO A 240 32.84 1.25 28.74
C PRO A 240 31.98 -0.03 28.82
N PRO A 241 31.97 -0.74 29.97
CA PRO A 241 31.34 -2.05 30.13
C PRO A 241 29.84 -1.97 30.44
N ALA A 242 29.17 -3.11 30.27
CA ALA A 242 27.78 -3.36 30.58
C ALA A 242 27.47 -3.17 32.07
N LEU A 243 26.34 -2.52 32.37
CA LEU A 243 25.75 -2.42 33.70
C LEU A 243 24.38 -3.12 33.72
N ILE A 244 24.29 -4.10 34.61
CA ILE A 244 23.08 -4.78 35.04
C ILE A 244 22.33 -3.83 36.00
N SER A 245 21.02 -3.66 35.83
CA SER A 245 20.15 -3.14 36.90
C SER A 245 18.74 -3.76 36.85
N THR A 246 18.22 -3.98 38.05
CA THR A 246 17.04 -4.71 38.51
C THR A 246 15.70 -3.97 38.27
N PRO A 247 14.52 -4.62 38.46
CA PRO A 247 13.24 -4.06 38.05
C PRO A 247 12.72 -3.00 39.05
N ALA A 248 12.30 -1.86 38.53
CA ALA A 248 11.62 -0.81 39.30
C ALA A 248 10.11 -0.79 38.99
N ALA A 249 9.34 -0.54 40.05
CA ALA A 249 7.89 -0.69 40.17
C ALA A 249 7.04 0.07 39.11
N ALA A 250 5.93 -0.57 38.73
CA ALA A 250 4.88 -0.02 37.90
C ALA A 250 4.21 1.20 38.57
N ARG A 251 4.29 2.35 37.89
CA ARG A 251 3.44 3.52 38.16
C ARG A 251 2.41 3.64 37.04
N ALA A 252 1.15 3.76 37.40
CA ALA A 252 0.04 4.01 36.48
C ALA A 252 0.24 5.33 35.73
N LEU A 253 0.20 5.26 34.38
CA LEU A 253 0.23 6.42 33.48
C LEU A 253 -1.20 6.91 33.21
N PRO A 254 -1.42 8.23 33.09
CA PRO A 254 -2.75 8.81 32.87
C PRO A 254 -3.28 8.51 31.45
N CYS A 255 -4.59 8.30 31.35
CA CYS A 255 -5.29 7.99 30.10
C CYS A 255 -5.02 9.03 29.00
N ALA A 256 -4.54 8.56 27.85
CA ALA A 256 -4.53 9.32 26.60
C ALA A 256 -5.98 9.73 26.24
N LYS A 257 -6.22 11.01 25.96
CA LYS A 257 -7.54 11.49 25.51
C LYS A 257 -7.58 11.42 23.99
N PRO A 258 -8.44 10.59 23.39
CA PRO A 258 -8.60 10.57 21.94
C PRO A 258 -9.25 11.87 21.47
N LEU A 259 -8.71 12.49 20.42
CA LEU A 259 -9.37 13.58 19.71
C LEU A 259 -10.10 12.99 18.51
N VAL A 260 -11.43 13.19 18.48
CA VAL A 260 -12.28 12.77 17.36
C VAL A 260 -12.58 14.01 16.52
N LEU A 261 -12.09 14.05 15.28
CA LEU A 261 -12.47 15.07 14.31
C LEU A 261 -13.54 14.48 13.38
N ALA A 262 -14.80 14.76 13.68
CA ALA A 262 -15.93 14.40 12.82
C ALA A 262 -16.28 15.57 11.91
N VAL A 263 -16.29 15.35 10.60
CA VAL A 263 -16.75 16.37 9.63
C VAL A 263 -18.22 16.08 9.29
N ALA A 264 -19.06 17.08 9.53
CA ALA A 264 -20.52 17.00 9.42
C ALA A 264 -21.01 16.81 7.97
N PRO A 265 -22.23 16.23 7.77
CA PRO A 265 -22.81 16.05 6.44
C PRO A 265 -23.09 17.39 5.75
N ARG A 266 -23.03 17.41 4.41
CA ARG A 266 -23.48 18.56 3.59
C ARG A 266 -24.92 18.91 3.97
N ARG A 267 -25.15 20.10 4.54
CA ARG A 267 -26.46 20.57 4.98
C ARG A 267 -27.39 20.82 3.78
N SER A 268 -28.57 20.21 3.82
CA SER A 268 -29.81 20.83 3.34
C SER A 268 -30.38 21.67 4.49
N SER A 269 -30.80 22.90 4.19
CA SER A 269 -31.28 23.92 5.13
C SER A 269 -32.54 23.51 5.88
N MET A 270 -32.58 23.67 7.22
CA MET A 270 -33.84 23.83 7.97
C MET A 270 -33.62 24.52 9.33
N SER A 271 -34.63 25.31 9.72
CA SER A 271 -34.69 26.36 10.75
C SER A 271 -34.73 25.86 12.21
N CYS A 272 -34.14 26.64 13.12
CA CYS A 272 -34.15 26.42 14.58
C CYS A 272 -35.49 26.80 15.23
N SER A 273 -35.90 26.05 16.26
CA SER A 273 -36.86 26.45 17.30
C SER A 273 -36.34 25.95 18.66
N SER A 274 -36.43 26.80 19.67
CA SER A 274 -35.78 26.70 20.99
C SER A 274 -36.73 26.24 22.11
N SER A 275 -36.33 25.27 22.94
CA SER A 275 -36.45 25.30 24.43
C SER A 275 -35.79 24.08 25.10
N PRO A 276 -35.35 24.17 26.38
CA PRO A 276 -34.32 23.30 26.98
C PRO A 276 -34.84 22.35 28.08
N VAL A 277 -34.10 21.27 28.38
CA VAL A 277 -33.63 20.84 29.73
C VAL A 277 -32.71 19.59 29.61
N SER A 278 -31.64 19.65 30.41
CA SER A 278 -30.41 18.86 30.56
C SER A 278 -30.52 17.36 30.87
N VAL A 279 -29.52 16.56 30.48
CA VAL A 279 -28.56 15.83 31.37
C VAL A 279 -27.27 15.52 30.58
N LEU A 280 -26.11 15.75 31.23
CA LEU A 280 -24.76 15.72 30.68
C LEU A 280 -24.23 14.32 30.31
N SER A 281 -23.69 14.20 29.09
CA SER A 281 -22.43 13.53 28.81
C SER A 281 -21.75 14.30 27.69
N SER A 282 -20.83 15.19 28.07
CA SER A 282 -20.14 16.08 27.14
C SER A 282 -19.12 15.29 26.31
N VAL A 283 -19.55 14.77 25.16
CA VAL A 283 -18.63 14.56 24.02
C VAL A 283 -18.33 15.95 23.47
N VAL A 284 -17.10 16.42 23.69
CA VAL A 284 -16.65 17.70 23.11
C VAL A 284 -16.51 17.51 21.60
N ILE A 285 -17.58 17.83 20.87
CA ILE A 285 -17.55 18.01 19.42
C ILE A 285 -16.97 19.40 19.17
N GLY A 286 -15.68 19.47 18.87
CA GLY A 286 -15.01 20.73 18.52
C GLY A 286 -15.58 21.31 17.23
N MET A 287 -16.39 22.36 17.34
CA MET A 287 -16.67 23.26 16.23
C MET A 287 -15.42 24.10 15.96
N ALA A 288 -14.66 23.76 14.92
CA ALA A 288 -13.65 24.66 14.37
C ALA A 288 -14.38 25.80 13.66
N ASN A 289 -14.40 26.97 14.31
CA ASN A 289 -14.95 28.20 13.76
C ASN A 289 -13.97 28.83 12.75
N GLN A 290 -14.56 29.52 11.79
CA GLN A 290 -14.04 30.01 10.50
C GLN A 290 -12.68 30.70 10.48
N PHE A 291 -12.04 30.56 9.30
CA PHE A 291 -11.04 31.44 8.69
C PHE A 291 -11.26 32.93 8.95
N ARG A 292 -10.17 33.64 9.26
CA ARG A 292 -9.77 34.87 8.57
C ARG A 292 -8.32 34.75 8.16
#